data_AF-G0P8P0-F1
#
_entry.id   AF-G0P8P0-F1
#
_cell.length_a   1.000
_cell.length_b   1.000
_cell.length_c   1.000
_cell.angle_alpha   90.00
_cell.angle_beta   90.00
_cell.angle_gamma   90.00
#
_symmetry.space_group_name_H-M   'P 1'
#
loop_
_entity.id
_entity.type
_entity.pdbx_description
1 polymer ?
#
loop_
_entity_poly.entity_id
_entity_poly.type
_entity_poly.pdbx_seq_one_letter_code
_entity_poly.pdbx_strand_id
1 'polypeptide(L)'
;MRIWVASLIFYGSVFAICELLRFLVVTSFDNPKRLSALLILEFIGTLQICVPMFDVGTILENYGLLGVFIEITVIELANCYFQRDAVAHPCPLVTNCYRKSKAIRRGIYVFFVQLAAAYLSYFVARLFWSFGVHPVHLELLDQDSCTSDLTVAITTGCIIEGAATFLAKWFEKFVDERYDGDTKLCSVANCVFSGLLCAVGINYTGMYANPIVAWACTFNCLGVSHAGHLFVYWLSPLIAWYFAEIVFGAEDVIEEEEAVEPAKDAKKTD
;
A
#
# COMPACT_ATOMS: atom_id res chain seq x y z
N MET A 1 7.77 17.43 23.15
CA MET A 1 7.09 16.13 22.96
C MET A 1 8.10 15.17 22.36
N ARG A 2 8.07 13.87 22.66
CA ARG A 2 9.01 12.90 22.03
C ARG A 2 8.59 12.66 20.57
N ILE A 3 9.55 12.40 19.68
CA ILE A 3 9.27 12.23 18.24
C ILE A 3 8.27 11.09 17.99
N TRP A 4 8.42 9.94 18.65
CA TRP A 4 7.48 8.82 18.50
C TRP A 4 6.03 9.18 18.88
N VAL A 5 5.82 10.15 19.78
CA VAL A 5 4.47 10.64 20.11
C VAL A 5 3.92 11.48 18.97
N ALA A 6 4.75 12.32 18.35
CA ALA A 6 4.37 13.12 17.19
C ALA A 6 3.96 12.22 16.02
N SER A 7 4.76 11.18 15.74
CA SER A 7 4.50 10.15 14.74
C SER A 7 3.20 9.39 15.01
N LEU A 8 2.96 8.96 16.26
CA LEU A 8 1.69 8.32 16.62
C LEU A 8 0.47 9.24 16.43
N ILE A 9 0.60 10.54 16.73
CA ILE A 9 -0.46 11.52 16.45
C ILE A 9 -0.67 11.64 14.94
N PHE A 10 0.41 11.66 14.15
CA PHE A 10 0.35 11.69 12.70
C PHE A 10 -0.40 10.48 12.15
N TYR A 11 0.04 9.26 12.45
CA TYR A 11 -0.64 8.04 12.00
C TYR A 11 -2.07 7.98 12.50
N GLY A 12 -2.29 8.23 13.80
CA GLY A 12 -3.63 8.23 14.39
C GLY A 12 -4.59 9.17 13.67
N SER A 13 -4.13 10.37 13.28
CA SER A 13 -4.94 11.31 12.51
C SER A 13 -5.27 10.80 11.10
N VAL A 14 -4.30 10.19 10.40
CA VAL A 14 -4.49 9.63 9.06
C VAL A 14 -5.51 8.50 9.09
N PHE A 15 -5.34 7.53 10.00
CA PHE A 15 -6.27 6.41 10.15
C PHE A 15 -7.66 6.88 10.57
N ALA A 16 -7.77 7.84 11.49
CA ALA A 16 -9.07 8.38 11.91
C ALA A 16 -9.80 9.12 10.78
N ILE A 17 -9.09 9.94 10.00
CA ILE A 17 -9.68 10.65 8.86
C ILE A 17 -10.09 9.65 7.77
N CYS A 18 -9.24 8.67 7.43
CA CYS A 18 -9.57 7.66 6.44
C CYS A 18 -10.78 6.83 6.87
N GLU A 19 -10.87 6.44 8.14
CA GLU A 19 -12.01 5.69 8.68
C GLU A 19 -13.30 6.52 8.64
N LEU A 20 -13.24 7.81 8.99
CA LEU A 20 -14.37 8.72 8.85
C LEU A 20 -14.83 8.84 7.40
N LEU A 21 -13.90 8.99 6.45
CA LEU A 21 -14.22 9.07 5.03
C LEU A 21 -14.84 7.77 4.52
N ARG A 22 -14.33 6.60 4.93
CA ARG A 22 -14.95 5.30 4.59
C ARG A 22 -16.38 5.21 5.12
N PHE A 23 -16.59 5.58 6.38
CA PHE A 23 -17.93 5.61 6.97
C PHE A 23 -18.89 6.50 6.17
N LEU A 24 -18.45 7.70 5.78
CA LEU A 24 -19.24 8.60 4.95
C LEU A 24 -19.58 7.99 3.57
N VAL A 25 -18.64 7.30 2.94
CA VAL A 25 -18.88 6.61 1.67
C VAL A 25 -19.92 5.50 1.85
N VAL A 26 -19.74 4.61 2.82
CA VAL A 26 -20.67 3.49 3.05
C VAL A 26 -22.08 3.97 3.40
N THR A 27 -22.20 5.09 4.12
CA THR A 27 -23.51 5.68 4.45
C THR A 27 -24.15 6.48 3.31
N SER A 28 -23.35 7.06 2.41
CA SER A 28 -23.84 7.92 1.33
C SER A 28 -24.20 7.17 0.05
N PHE A 29 -23.66 5.97 -0.16
CA PHE A 29 -23.94 5.16 -1.34
C PHE A 29 -25.00 4.08 -1.04
N ASP A 30 -26.12 4.10 -1.78
CA ASP A 30 -27.19 3.09 -1.64
C ASP A 30 -26.71 1.65 -1.89
N ASN A 31 -25.67 1.49 -2.72
CA ASN A 31 -24.99 0.22 -2.95
C ASN A 31 -23.46 0.40 -2.84
N PRO A 32 -22.83 -0.05 -1.74
CA PRO A 32 -21.38 0.08 -1.54
C PRO A 32 -20.55 -0.77 -2.51
N LYS A 33 -21.17 -1.73 -3.23
CA LYS A 33 -20.51 -2.52 -4.28
C LYS A 33 -20.46 -1.82 -5.64
N ARG A 34 -21.08 -0.64 -5.77
CA ARG A 34 -21.02 0.13 -7.02
C ARG A 34 -19.57 0.52 -7.30
N LEU A 35 -19.15 0.40 -8.56
CA LEU A 35 -17.79 0.74 -8.98
C LEU A 35 -17.31 2.10 -8.47
N SER A 36 -18.15 3.14 -8.50
CA SER A 36 -17.78 4.47 -7.99
C SER A 36 -17.46 4.48 -6.49
N ALA A 37 -18.21 3.73 -5.68
CA ALA A 37 -17.95 3.61 -4.25
C ALA A 37 -16.62 2.88 -4.01
N LEU A 38 -16.39 1.77 -4.72
CA LEU A 38 -15.15 0.98 -4.65
C LEU A 38 -13.93 1.80 -5.08
N LEU A 39 -14.05 2.64 -6.11
CA LEU A 39 -12.96 3.54 -6.51
C LEU A 39 -12.67 4.60 -5.43
N ILE A 40 -13.68 5.12 -4.73
CA ILE A 40 -13.43 6.07 -3.63
C ILE A 40 -12.79 5.35 -2.43
N LEU A 41 -13.23 4.13 -2.12
CA LEU A 41 -12.63 3.32 -1.05
C LEU A 41 -11.17 2.96 -1.37
N GLU A 42 -10.87 2.63 -2.63
CA GLU A 42 -9.51 2.40 -3.10
C GLU A 42 -8.63 3.66 -2.93
N PHE A 43 -9.18 4.84 -3.28
CA PHE A 43 -8.50 6.12 -3.08
C PHE A 43 -8.15 6.36 -1.61
N ILE A 44 -9.11 6.14 -0.71
CA ILE A 44 -8.94 6.31 0.74
C ILE A 44 -7.94 5.29 1.30
N GLY A 45 -8.05 4.02 0.88
CA GLY A 45 -7.10 2.97 1.28
C GLY A 45 -5.68 3.28 0.84
N THR A 46 -5.49 3.71 -0.41
CA THR A 46 -4.16 4.07 -0.92
C THR A 46 -3.58 5.27 -0.18
N LEU A 47 -4.39 6.29 0.17
CA LEU A 47 -3.95 7.38 1.04
C LEU A 47 -3.51 6.88 2.42
N GLN A 48 -4.26 5.95 3.02
CA GLN A 48 -3.94 5.41 4.34
C GLN A 48 -2.59 4.69 4.37
N ILE A 49 -2.21 3.97 3.30
CA ILE A 49 -0.87 3.37 3.22
C ILE A 49 0.20 4.41 2.93
N CYS A 50 -0.02 5.29 1.93
CA CYS A 50 1.07 6.15 1.44
C CYS A 50 1.40 7.30 2.40
N VAL A 51 0.42 7.91 3.07
CA VAL A 51 0.65 9.10 3.92
C VAL A 51 1.61 8.81 5.10
N PRO A 52 1.44 7.72 5.88
CA PRO A 52 2.36 7.41 6.98
C PRO A 52 3.81 7.19 6.55
N MET A 53 4.04 6.74 5.30
CA MET A 53 5.38 6.37 4.83
C MET A 53 6.34 7.57 4.73
N PHE A 54 5.81 8.80 4.67
CA PHE A 54 6.64 10.01 4.70
C PHE A 54 7.29 10.30 6.07
N ASP A 55 6.91 9.60 7.14
CA ASP A 55 7.50 9.77 8.48
C ASP A 55 8.55 8.70 8.83
N VAL A 56 8.67 7.64 8.03
CA VAL A 56 9.55 6.50 8.30
C VAL A 56 11.03 6.93 8.35
N GLY A 57 11.42 7.88 7.49
CA GLY A 57 12.75 8.48 7.50
C GLY A 57 13.07 9.16 8.84
N THR A 58 12.12 9.91 9.40
CA THR A 58 12.23 10.55 10.71
C THR A 58 12.50 9.52 11.80
N ILE A 59 11.78 8.40 11.78
CA ILE A 59 11.94 7.32 12.76
C ILE A 59 13.28 6.61 12.59
N LEU A 60 13.70 6.34 11.36
CA LEU A 60 15.01 5.74 11.07
C LEU A 60 16.16 6.58 11.62
N GLU A 61 16.14 7.89 11.41
CA GLU A 61 17.20 8.81 11.89
C GLU A 61 17.29 8.89 13.42
N ASN A 62 16.15 8.78 14.12
CA ASN A 62 16.09 9.01 15.56
C ASN A 62 16.10 7.74 16.41
N TYR A 63 15.61 6.62 15.87
CA TYR A 63 15.44 5.35 16.58
C TYR A 63 16.09 4.15 15.87
N GLY A 64 16.66 4.36 14.68
CA GLY A 64 17.35 3.33 13.91
C GLY A 64 16.43 2.20 13.44
N LEU A 65 17.05 1.07 13.10
CA LEU A 65 16.36 -0.09 12.52
C LEU A 65 15.29 -0.68 13.44
N LEU A 66 15.49 -0.64 14.76
CA LEU A 66 14.49 -1.11 15.72
C LEU A 66 13.25 -0.21 15.73
N GLY A 67 13.44 1.11 15.56
CA GLY A 67 12.34 2.06 15.41
C GLY A 67 11.48 1.72 14.19
N VAL A 68 12.12 1.57 13.02
CA VAL A 68 11.46 1.19 11.76
C VAL A 68 10.73 -0.15 11.89
N PHE A 69 11.38 -1.15 12.48
CA PHE A 69 10.75 -2.46 12.72
C PHE A 69 9.44 -2.32 13.50
N ILE A 70 9.45 -1.59 14.61
CA ILE A 70 8.26 -1.38 15.46
C ILE A 70 7.21 -0.55 14.72
N GLU A 71 7.62 0.55 14.11
CA GLU A 71 6.75 1.47 13.37
C GLU A 71 5.99 0.75 12.25
N ILE A 72 6.72 0.10 11.34
CA ILE A 72 6.13 -0.59 10.19
C ILE A 72 5.25 -1.75 10.66
N THR A 73 5.68 -2.52 11.67
CA THR A 73 4.82 -3.58 12.23
C THR A 73 3.49 -3.03 12.74
N VAL A 74 3.49 -1.89 13.44
CA VAL A 74 2.27 -1.25 13.96
C VAL A 74 1.41 -0.68 12.84
N ILE A 75 2.01 -0.02 11.84
CA ILE A 75 1.28 0.52 10.68
C ILE A 75 0.64 -0.60 9.88
N GLU A 76 1.37 -1.69 9.61
CA GLU A 76 0.86 -2.85 8.88
C GLU A 76 -0.27 -3.54 9.66
N LEU A 77 -0.13 -3.70 10.98
CA LEU A 77 -1.22 -4.20 11.83
C LEU A 77 -2.45 -3.31 11.71
N ALA A 78 -2.28 -1.99 11.82
CA ALA A 78 -3.39 -1.06 11.67
C ALA A 78 -4.02 -1.17 10.28
N ASN A 79 -3.24 -1.29 9.21
CA ASN A 79 -3.74 -1.52 7.87
C ASN A 79 -4.55 -2.83 7.79
N CYS A 80 -4.08 -3.95 8.33
CA CYS A 80 -4.86 -5.20 8.35
C CYS A 80 -6.24 -5.06 9.00
N TYR A 81 -6.39 -4.21 10.03
CA TYR A 81 -7.68 -4.03 10.71
C TYR A 81 -8.56 -2.94 10.10
N PHE A 82 -7.98 -1.84 9.61
CA PHE A 82 -8.72 -0.66 9.16
C PHE A 82 -8.83 -0.51 7.65
N GLN A 83 -7.87 -1.06 6.89
CA GLN A 83 -7.90 -1.04 5.44
C GLN A 83 -8.84 -2.12 4.91
N ARG A 84 -10.12 -1.75 4.80
CA ARG A 84 -11.14 -2.57 4.16
C ARG A 84 -11.38 -2.07 2.75
N ASP A 85 -11.77 -2.99 1.87
CA ASP A 85 -12.31 -2.69 0.54
C ASP A 85 -11.35 -1.93 -0.41
N ALA A 86 -10.04 -2.02 -0.15
CA ALA A 86 -9.00 -1.43 -0.98
C ALA A 86 -7.83 -2.39 -1.15
N VAL A 87 -7.32 -2.49 -2.38
CA VAL A 87 -6.14 -3.31 -2.70
C VAL A 87 -4.86 -2.54 -2.36
N ALA A 88 -4.82 -1.25 -2.72
CA ALA A 88 -3.72 -0.31 -2.47
C ALA A 88 -2.33 -0.85 -2.87
N HIS A 89 -2.30 -1.77 -3.84
CA HIS A 89 -1.09 -2.45 -4.29
C HIS A 89 -1.21 -2.81 -5.80
N PRO A 90 -0.29 -2.33 -6.66
CA PRO A 90 -0.36 -2.61 -8.10
C PRO A 90 -0.05 -4.06 -8.49
N CYS A 91 0.75 -4.81 -7.73
CA CYS A 91 1.14 -6.17 -8.08
C CYS A 91 -0.04 -7.14 -8.21
N PRO A 92 -0.88 -7.34 -7.16
CA PRO A 92 -2.05 -8.19 -7.26
C PRO A 92 -3.09 -7.65 -8.26
N LEU A 93 -3.10 -6.34 -8.54
CA LEU A 93 -3.97 -5.73 -9.53
C LEU A 93 -3.62 -6.17 -10.96
N VAL A 94 -2.34 -6.09 -11.31
CA VAL A 94 -1.82 -6.45 -12.64
C VAL A 94 -2.00 -7.95 -12.91
N THR A 95 -1.67 -8.81 -11.95
CA THR A 95 -1.81 -10.26 -12.14
C THR A 95 -3.26 -10.71 -12.25
N ASN A 96 -4.19 -10.06 -11.54
CA ASN A 96 -5.62 -10.29 -11.70
C ASN A 96 -6.17 -9.87 -13.06
N CYS A 97 -5.70 -8.74 -13.60
CA CYS A 97 -6.09 -8.30 -14.94
C CYS A 97 -5.62 -9.26 -16.04
N TYR A 98 -4.44 -9.87 -15.85
CA TYR A 98 -3.93 -10.88 -16.78
C TYR A 98 -4.79 -12.15 -16.79
N ARG A 99 -5.25 -12.61 -15.62
CA ARG A 99 -6.06 -13.84 -15.51
C ARG A 99 -7.50 -13.69 -16.01
N LYS A 100 -8.10 -12.49 -15.90
CA LYS A 100 -9.51 -12.25 -16.22
C LYS A 100 -9.69 -11.10 -17.22
N SER A 101 -10.09 -11.42 -18.45
CA SER A 101 -10.27 -10.43 -19.54
C SER A 101 -11.24 -9.29 -19.20
N LYS A 102 -12.32 -9.56 -18.44
CA LYS A 102 -13.30 -8.54 -18.02
C LYS A 102 -12.79 -7.65 -16.88
N ALA A 103 -11.71 -8.04 -16.18
CA ALA A 103 -11.13 -7.28 -15.07
C ALA A 103 -10.22 -6.13 -15.53
N ILE A 104 -9.69 -6.17 -16.75
CA ILE A 104 -8.70 -5.20 -17.26
C ILE A 104 -9.22 -3.75 -17.18
N ARG A 105 -10.45 -3.50 -17.64
CA ARG A 105 -11.01 -2.13 -17.63
C ARG A 105 -11.14 -1.58 -16.21
N ARG A 106 -11.61 -2.41 -15.27
CA ARG A 106 -11.73 -2.02 -13.86
C ARG A 106 -10.34 -1.84 -13.24
N GLY A 107 -9.40 -2.71 -13.55
CA GLY A 107 -8.03 -2.60 -13.07
C GLY A 107 -7.36 -1.30 -13.51
N ILE A 108 -7.60 -0.84 -14.74
CA ILE A 108 -7.12 0.47 -15.21
C ILE A 108 -7.68 1.61 -14.33
N TYR A 109 -8.99 1.61 -14.04
CA TYR A 109 -9.59 2.64 -13.18
C TYR A 109 -9.01 2.61 -11.76
N VAL A 110 -8.90 1.43 -11.16
CA VAL A 110 -8.30 1.23 -9.83
C VAL A 110 -6.85 1.74 -9.82
N PHE A 111 -6.07 1.42 -10.86
CA PHE A 111 -4.68 1.86 -10.96
C PHE A 111 -4.53 3.39 -11.04
N PHE A 112 -5.33 4.06 -11.86
CA PHE A 112 -5.31 5.53 -11.93
C PHE A 112 -5.76 6.19 -10.63
N VAL A 113 -6.70 5.57 -9.91
CA VAL A 113 -7.12 6.02 -8.59
C VAL A 113 -5.99 5.86 -7.58
N GLN A 114 -5.29 4.72 -7.57
CA GLN A 114 -4.11 4.50 -6.73
C GLN A 114 -3.04 5.57 -7.00
N LEU A 115 -2.76 5.88 -8.27
CA LEU A 115 -1.82 6.95 -8.64
C LEU A 115 -2.27 8.34 -8.16
N ALA A 116 -3.56 8.66 -8.29
CA ALA A 116 -4.09 9.94 -7.81
C ALA A 116 -3.98 10.07 -6.28
N ALA A 117 -4.32 9.01 -5.54
CA ALA A 117 -4.18 8.96 -4.09
C ALA A 117 -2.72 9.06 -3.65
N ALA A 118 -1.84 8.30 -4.30
CA ALA A 118 -0.40 8.34 -4.04
C ALA A 118 0.20 9.73 -4.29
N TYR A 119 -0.20 10.41 -5.36
CA TYR A 119 0.24 11.78 -5.62
C TYR A 119 -0.25 12.75 -4.53
N LEU A 120 -1.51 12.63 -4.12
CA LEU A 120 -2.10 13.49 -3.10
C LEU A 120 -1.59 13.20 -1.68
N SER A 121 -1.07 12.00 -1.43
CA SER A 121 -0.58 11.58 -0.12
C SER A 121 0.51 12.51 0.43
N TYR A 122 1.43 12.97 -0.41
CA TYR A 122 2.46 13.95 -0.03
C TYR A 122 1.85 15.27 0.47
N PHE A 123 0.84 15.79 -0.23
CA PHE A 123 0.18 17.04 0.17
C PHE A 123 -0.61 16.88 1.47
N VAL A 124 -1.21 15.71 1.71
CA VAL A 124 -1.87 15.39 2.97
C VAL A 124 -0.86 15.33 4.12
N ALA A 125 0.30 14.72 3.91
CA ALA A 125 1.39 14.71 4.89
C ALA A 125 1.86 16.14 5.22
N ARG A 126 2.12 16.97 4.19
CA ARG A 126 2.48 18.38 4.38
C ARG A 126 1.41 19.19 5.09
N LEU A 127 0.13 18.96 4.77
CA LEU A 127 -0.97 19.64 5.46
C LEU A 127 -0.94 19.33 6.95
N PHE A 128 -0.73 18.06 7.33
CA PHE A 128 -0.58 17.72 8.74
C PHE A 128 0.66 18.37 9.36
N TRP A 129 1.80 18.34 8.67
CA TRP A 129 3.04 18.96 9.15
C TRP A 129 2.90 20.47 9.38
N SER A 130 2.08 21.15 8.57
CA SER A 130 1.80 22.59 8.73
C SER A 130 1.15 22.96 10.07
N PHE A 131 0.55 22.00 10.79
CA PHE A 131 0.04 22.23 12.14
C PHE A 131 1.15 22.33 13.21
N GLY A 132 2.41 22.05 12.86
CA GLY A 132 3.56 22.28 13.73
C GLY A 132 3.55 21.44 15.01
N VAL A 133 2.96 20.23 14.95
CA VAL A 133 2.83 19.31 16.10
C VAL A 133 4.19 19.00 16.76
N HIS A 134 5.27 18.96 15.98
CA HIS A 134 6.65 18.81 16.45
C HIS A 134 7.62 19.62 15.55
N PRO A 135 8.74 20.15 16.05
CA PRO A 135 9.72 20.89 15.23
C PRO A 135 10.18 20.15 13.96
N VAL A 136 10.37 18.83 14.04
CA VAL A 136 10.75 17.99 12.89
C VAL A 136 9.76 18.07 11.72
N HIS A 137 8.46 18.28 11.99
CA HIS A 137 7.48 18.44 10.92
C HIS A 137 7.66 19.76 10.17
N LEU A 138 8.11 20.82 10.86
CA LEU A 138 8.43 22.08 10.21
C LEU A 138 9.70 21.95 9.37
N GLU A 139 10.69 21.20 9.85
CA GLU A 139 11.90 20.88 9.07
C GLU A 139 11.54 20.10 7.79
N LEU A 140 10.67 19.09 7.88
CA LEU A 140 10.17 18.35 6.71
C LEU A 140 9.35 19.24 5.76
N LEU A 141 8.62 20.23 6.28
CA LEU A 141 7.82 21.15 5.48
C LEU A 141 8.69 22.13 4.66
N ASP A 142 9.83 22.52 5.23
CA ASP A 142 10.83 23.44 4.66
C ASP A 142 11.80 22.74 3.70
N GLN A 143 11.76 21.41 3.59
CA GLN A 143 12.55 20.68 2.60
C GLN A 143 11.98 20.87 1.18
N ASP A 144 12.75 21.57 0.33
CA ASP A 144 12.37 21.84 -1.07
C ASP A 144 12.73 20.71 -2.04
N SER A 145 13.50 19.71 -1.60
CA SER A 145 13.97 18.60 -2.43
C SER A 145 14.03 17.29 -1.66
N CYS A 146 13.68 16.19 -2.32
CA CYS A 146 13.84 14.84 -1.81
C CYS A 146 14.98 14.08 -2.51
N THR A 147 15.58 13.13 -1.80
CA THR A 147 16.56 12.17 -2.33
C THR A 147 15.94 10.78 -2.38
N SER A 148 16.31 9.98 -3.38
CA SER A 148 15.90 8.58 -3.49
C SER A 148 16.56 7.74 -2.41
N ASP A 149 15.81 6.79 -1.85
CA ASP A 149 16.32 5.82 -0.87
C ASP A 149 17.17 4.70 -1.48
N LEU A 150 17.32 4.69 -2.81
CA LEU A 150 18.17 3.72 -3.49
C LEU A 150 19.65 4.08 -3.30
N THR A 151 20.32 3.35 -2.41
CA THR A 151 21.76 3.56 -2.12
C THR A 151 22.67 2.54 -2.83
N VAL A 152 22.08 1.53 -3.47
CA VAL A 152 22.78 0.45 -4.17
C VAL A 152 22.65 0.55 -5.70
N ALA A 153 23.43 -0.26 -6.41
CA ALA A 153 23.30 -0.39 -7.86
C ALA A 153 21.89 -0.86 -8.24
N ILE A 154 21.36 -0.36 -9.37
CA ILE A 154 20.01 -0.69 -9.89
C ILE A 154 19.76 -2.21 -9.89
N THR A 155 20.73 -3.02 -10.35
CA THR A 155 20.59 -4.48 -10.38
C THR A 155 20.46 -5.08 -8.99
N THR A 156 21.20 -4.57 -8.01
CA THR A 156 21.11 -4.99 -6.61
C THR A 156 19.78 -4.56 -6.00
N GLY A 157 19.34 -3.33 -6.28
CA GLY A 157 18.02 -2.83 -5.85
C GLY A 157 16.87 -3.68 -6.39
N CYS A 158 16.91 -4.04 -7.68
CA CYS A 158 15.95 -4.96 -8.26
C CYS A 158 15.91 -6.30 -7.51
N ILE A 159 17.07 -6.90 -7.22
CA ILE A 159 17.14 -8.18 -6.50
C ILE A 159 16.54 -8.03 -5.09
N ILE A 160 16.86 -6.95 -4.38
CA ILE A 160 16.37 -6.70 -3.01
C ILE A 160 14.86 -6.55 -2.99
N GLU A 161 14.29 -5.63 -3.78
CA GLU A 161 12.84 -5.39 -3.83
C GLU A 161 12.08 -6.63 -4.33
N GLY A 162 12.58 -7.27 -5.39
CA GLY A 162 11.97 -8.49 -5.93
C GLY A 162 12.00 -9.66 -4.94
N ALA A 163 13.13 -9.87 -4.25
CA ALA A 163 13.23 -10.91 -3.23
C ALA A 163 12.31 -10.63 -2.04
N ALA A 164 12.21 -9.38 -1.59
CA ALA A 164 11.31 -9.01 -0.51
C ALA A 164 9.84 -9.26 -0.87
N THR A 165 9.40 -8.84 -2.07
CA THR A 165 8.04 -9.11 -2.55
C THR A 165 7.74 -10.61 -2.63
N PHE A 166 8.66 -11.42 -3.17
CA PHE A 166 8.48 -12.87 -3.24
C PHE A 166 8.45 -13.52 -1.85
N LEU A 167 9.36 -13.13 -0.96
CA LEU A 167 9.45 -13.65 0.41
C LEU A 167 8.22 -13.28 1.24
N ALA A 168 7.67 -12.08 1.07
CA ALA A 168 6.41 -11.68 1.72
C ALA A 168 5.27 -12.63 1.35
N LYS A 169 5.08 -12.94 0.06
CA LYS A 169 4.02 -13.86 -0.38
C LYS A 169 4.29 -15.31 0.02
N TRP A 170 5.55 -15.75 -0.01
CA TRP A 170 5.94 -17.06 0.53
C TRP A 170 5.60 -17.18 2.01
N PHE A 171 5.93 -16.16 2.80
CA PHE A 171 5.72 -16.16 4.23
C PHE A 171 4.23 -16.14 4.59
N GLU A 172 3.44 -15.35 3.85
CA GLU A 172 1.97 -15.35 3.95
C GLU A 172 1.41 -16.77 3.79
N LYS A 173 1.81 -17.47 2.70
CA LYS A 173 1.38 -18.84 2.45
C LYS A 173 1.83 -19.81 3.55
N PHE A 174 3.08 -19.70 3.98
CA PHE A 174 3.65 -20.53 5.04
C PHE A 174 2.89 -20.38 6.37
N VAL A 175 2.56 -19.15 6.73
CA VAL A 175 1.85 -18.81 7.96
C VAL A 175 0.41 -19.31 7.91
N ASP A 176 -0.27 -19.13 6.77
CA ASP A 176 -1.64 -19.62 6.58
C ASP A 176 -1.74 -21.15 6.73
N GLU A 177 -0.78 -21.89 6.17
CA GLU A 177 -0.71 -23.35 6.33
C GLU A 177 -0.33 -23.75 7.76
N ARG A 178 0.52 -22.97 8.43
CA ARG A 178 1.04 -23.29 9.77
C ARG A 178 0.02 -23.09 10.88
N TYR A 179 -0.88 -22.12 10.72
CA TYR A 179 -1.89 -21.75 11.72
C TYR A 179 -3.32 -22.12 11.29
N ASP A 180 -3.47 -23.02 10.31
CA ASP A 180 -4.76 -23.49 9.80
C ASP A 180 -5.72 -22.36 9.42
N GLY A 181 -5.18 -21.24 8.93
CA GLY A 181 -5.95 -20.06 8.55
C GLY A 181 -6.51 -19.22 9.72
N ASP A 182 -5.98 -19.31 10.95
CA ASP A 182 -6.31 -18.36 12.01
C ASP A 182 -5.92 -16.94 11.60
N THR A 183 -6.89 -16.18 11.12
CA THR A 183 -6.71 -14.86 10.52
C THR A 183 -5.95 -13.90 11.44
N LYS A 184 -6.18 -13.95 12.76
CA LYS A 184 -5.53 -13.01 13.69
C LYS A 184 -4.05 -13.33 13.86
N LEU A 185 -3.73 -14.61 14.04
CA LEU A 185 -2.34 -15.06 14.15
C LEU A 185 -1.60 -14.86 12.83
N CYS A 186 -2.25 -15.14 11.69
CA CYS A 186 -1.69 -14.91 10.38
C CYS A 186 -1.37 -13.43 10.14
N SER A 187 -2.32 -12.53 10.41
CA SER A 187 -2.09 -11.08 10.27
C SER A 187 -0.93 -10.62 11.15
N VAL A 188 -0.89 -11.01 12.43
CA VAL A 188 0.20 -10.60 13.33
C VAL A 188 1.56 -11.09 12.84
N ALA A 189 1.65 -12.36 12.45
CA ALA A 189 2.89 -12.92 11.93
C ALA A 189 3.35 -12.20 10.65
N ASN A 190 2.44 -11.97 9.70
CA ASN A 190 2.73 -11.27 8.45
C ASN A 190 3.20 -9.83 8.69
N CYS A 191 2.52 -9.07 9.55
CA CYS A 191 2.93 -7.68 9.85
C CYS A 191 4.30 -7.61 10.52
N VAL A 192 4.60 -8.52 11.45
CA VAL A 192 5.92 -8.62 12.09
C VAL A 192 7.00 -8.95 11.06
N PHE A 193 6.71 -9.85 10.12
CA PHE A 193 7.64 -10.21 9.06
C PHE A 193 7.86 -9.06 8.07
N SER A 194 6.81 -8.34 7.68
CA SER A 194 6.91 -7.13 6.85
C SER A 194 7.76 -6.06 7.53
N GLY A 195 7.54 -5.80 8.83
CA GLY A 195 8.37 -4.88 9.61
C GLY A 195 9.84 -5.32 9.66
N LEU A 196 10.10 -6.62 9.78
CA LEU A 196 11.47 -7.17 9.76
C LEU A 196 12.12 -6.99 8.39
N LEU A 197 11.43 -7.35 7.31
CA LEU A 197 11.92 -7.17 5.94
C LEU A 197 12.24 -5.69 5.69
N CYS A 198 11.34 -4.78 6.06
CA CYS A 198 11.54 -3.34 5.95
C CYS A 198 12.80 -2.91 6.70
N ALA A 199 12.92 -3.23 7.98
CA ALA A 199 14.08 -2.86 8.79
C ALA A 199 15.42 -3.40 8.24
N VAL A 200 15.42 -4.59 7.63
CA VAL A 200 16.63 -5.16 7.01
C VAL A 200 16.97 -4.45 5.70
N GLY A 201 15.96 -4.08 4.92
CA GLY A 201 16.13 -3.55 3.56
C GLY A 201 16.21 -2.03 3.44
N ILE A 202 15.74 -1.28 4.45
CA ILE A 202 15.46 0.16 4.33
C ILE A 202 16.68 0.98 3.91
N ASN A 203 17.87 0.65 4.42
CA ASN A 203 19.10 1.37 4.06
C ASN A 203 19.60 1.12 2.63
N TYR A 204 19.03 0.14 1.91
CA TYR A 204 19.44 -0.21 0.55
C TYR A 204 18.52 0.38 -0.51
N THR A 205 17.20 0.29 -0.30
CA THR A 205 16.19 0.68 -1.29
C THR A 205 15.03 1.48 -0.71
N GLY A 206 14.99 1.75 0.60
CA GLY A 206 13.79 2.16 1.32
C GLY A 206 12.87 0.98 1.69
N MET A 207 13.04 -0.18 1.03
CA MET A 207 12.27 -1.41 1.22
C MET A 207 10.76 -1.19 1.19
N TYR A 208 10.29 -0.77 0.03
CA TYR A 208 8.87 -0.47 -0.17
C TYR A 208 8.06 -1.72 -0.47
N ALA A 209 8.60 -2.64 -1.28
CA ALA A 209 7.96 -3.86 -1.79
C ALA A 209 6.57 -3.67 -2.44
N ASN A 210 6.10 -2.43 -2.56
CA ASN A 210 4.84 -2.00 -3.13
C ASN A 210 5.11 -0.82 -4.10
N PRO A 211 4.90 -1.00 -5.42
CA PRO A 211 5.21 0.02 -6.41
C PRO A 211 4.52 1.37 -6.18
N ILE A 212 3.28 1.39 -5.65
CA ILE A 212 2.56 2.66 -5.47
C ILE A 212 3.13 3.50 -4.33
N VAL A 213 3.58 2.83 -3.26
CA VAL A 213 4.21 3.48 -2.11
C VAL A 213 5.58 4.02 -2.52
N ALA A 214 6.40 3.20 -3.18
CA ALA A 214 7.69 3.63 -3.70
C ALA A 214 7.56 4.83 -4.65
N TRP A 215 6.52 4.82 -5.50
CA TRP A 215 6.24 5.94 -6.40
C TRP A 215 5.81 7.20 -5.64
N ALA A 216 4.97 7.08 -4.61
CA ALA A 216 4.57 8.22 -3.78
C ALA A 216 5.76 8.90 -3.09
N CYS A 217 6.67 8.10 -2.53
CA CYS A 217 7.75 8.61 -1.69
C CYS A 217 9.00 9.03 -2.47
N THR A 218 9.32 8.39 -3.61
CA THR A 218 10.64 8.53 -4.24
C THR A 218 10.62 8.94 -5.72
N PHE A 219 9.46 8.99 -6.37
CA PHE A 219 9.40 9.39 -7.77
C PHE A 219 9.74 10.88 -7.94
N ASN A 220 10.56 11.22 -8.93
CA ASN A 220 11.17 12.54 -9.15
C ASN A 220 12.15 13.03 -8.05
N CYS A 221 12.49 12.20 -7.05
CA CYS A 221 13.56 12.52 -6.12
C CYS A 221 14.95 12.39 -6.77
N LEU A 222 15.90 13.13 -6.23
CA LEU A 222 17.29 13.14 -6.72
C LEU A 222 17.98 11.80 -6.43
N GLY A 223 18.89 11.36 -7.31
CA GLY A 223 19.76 10.20 -7.07
C GLY A 223 19.46 8.95 -7.90
N VAL A 224 18.27 8.83 -8.49
CA VAL A 224 17.93 7.73 -9.42
C VAL A 224 17.28 8.27 -10.70
N SER A 225 17.57 7.66 -11.84
CA SER A 225 16.87 7.98 -13.09
C SER A 225 15.45 7.41 -13.07
N HIS A 226 14.53 7.99 -13.85
CA HIS A 226 13.17 7.44 -13.99
C HIS A 226 13.15 5.99 -14.47
N ALA A 227 14.08 5.62 -15.34
CA ALA A 227 14.25 4.24 -15.77
C ALA A 227 14.71 3.34 -14.63
N GLY A 228 15.68 3.80 -13.82
CA GLY A 228 16.12 3.07 -12.62
C GLY A 228 14.99 2.85 -11.63
N HIS A 229 14.18 3.88 -11.38
CA HIS A 229 12.99 3.79 -10.54
C HIS A 229 11.99 2.75 -11.07
N LEU A 230 11.70 2.78 -12.37
CA LEU A 230 10.82 1.82 -13.03
C LEU A 230 11.35 0.37 -12.90
N PHE A 231 12.65 0.13 -13.09
CA PHE A 231 13.21 -1.21 -12.97
C PHE A 231 13.15 -1.74 -11.53
N VAL A 232 13.57 -0.93 -10.57
CA VAL A 232 13.71 -1.34 -9.17
C VAL A 232 12.36 -1.48 -8.48
N TYR A 233 11.50 -0.46 -8.57
CA TYR A 233 10.30 -0.36 -7.75
C TYR A 233 9.02 -0.81 -8.45
N TRP A 234 9.04 -1.02 -9.77
CA TRP A 234 7.87 -1.47 -10.52
C TRP A 234 8.08 -2.86 -11.12
N LEU A 235 9.00 -2.97 -12.08
CA LEU A 235 9.16 -4.22 -12.83
C LEU A 235 9.63 -5.37 -11.94
N SER A 236 10.57 -5.13 -11.03
CA SER A 236 11.06 -6.20 -10.15
C SER A 236 10.00 -6.76 -9.20
N PRO A 237 9.27 -5.95 -8.40
CA PRO A 237 8.16 -6.42 -7.58
C PRO A 237 7.06 -7.11 -8.40
N LEU A 238 6.72 -6.59 -9.58
CA LEU A 238 5.70 -7.20 -10.46
C LEU A 238 6.10 -8.60 -10.93
N ILE A 239 7.34 -8.77 -11.39
CA ILE A 239 7.86 -10.07 -11.84
C ILE A 239 7.92 -11.04 -10.67
N ALA A 240 8.40 -10.59 -9.51
CA ALA A 240 8.49 -11.40 -8.30
C ALA A 240 7.11 -11.85 -7.80
N TRP A 241 6.12 -10.96 -7.78
CA TRP A 241 4.76 -11.28 -7.41
C TRP A 241 4.12 -12.29 -8.36
N TYR A 242 4.27 -12.07 -9.67
CA TYR A 242 3.80 -13.02 -10.68
C TYR A 242 4.43 -14.41 -10.52
N PHE A 243 5.73 -14.47 -10.23
CA PHE A 243 6.42 -15.72 -9.95
C PHE A 243 5.94 -16.37 -8.65
N ALA A 244 5.73 -15.59 -7.59
CA ALA A 244 5.17 -16.09 -6.33
C ALA A 244 3.78 -16.70 -6.52
N GLU A 245 2.92 -16.06 -7.31
CA GLU A 245 1.58 -16.57 -7.66
C GLU A 245 1.62 -17.91 -8.40
N ILE A 246 2.61 -18.12 -9.28
CA ILE A 246 2.81 -19.42 -9.97
C ILE A 246 3.20 -20.50 -8.96
N VAL A 247 4.04 -20.17 -7.98
CA VAL A 247 4.60 -21.16 -7.03
C VAL A 247 3.62 -21.47 -5.89
N PHE A 248 2.95 -20.46 -5.34
CA PHE A 248 2.16 -20.56 -4.11
C PHE A 248 0.64 -20.52 -4.34
N GLY A 249 0.21 -20.21 -5.56
CA GLY A 249 -1.20 -19.96 -5.89
C GLY A 249 -1.55 -18.48 -5.87
N ALA A 250 -2.68 -18.14 -6.48
CA ALA A 250 -3.03 -16.77 -6.79
C ALA A 250 -4.48 -16.45 -6.41
N GLU A 251 -4.70 -15.30 -5.79
CA GLU A 251 -5.99 -14.89 -5.21
C GLU A 251 -6.62 -13.75 -6.00
N ASP A 252 -7.94 -13.74 -6.08
CA ASP A 252 -8.68 -12.72 -6.81
C ASP A 252 -8.90 -11.48 -5.94
N VAL A 253 -8.38 -10.32 -6.35
CA VAL A 253 -8.56 -9.04 -5.63
C VAL A 253 -9.59 -8.11 -6.27
N ILE A 254 -10.11 -8.46 -7.46
CA ILE A 254 -11.19 -7.74 -8.12
C ILE A 254 -12.42 -8.65 -8.16
N GLU A 255 -13.45 -8.33 -7.38
CA GLU A 255 -14.77 -8.98 -7.46
C GLU A 255 -15.41 -8.68 -8.83
N GLU A 256 -15.92 -9.68 -9.56
CA GLU A 256 -16.70 -9.42 -10.77
C GLU A 256 -18.09 -8.90 -10.41
N GLU A 257 -18.63 -7.94 -11.17
CA GLU A 257 -20.06 -7.64 -11.11
C GLU A 257 -20.80 -8.89 -11.61
N GLU A 258 -21.52 -9.58 -10.72
CA GLU A 258 -22.54 -10.53 -11.16
C GLU A 258 -23.52 -9.77 -12.06
N ALA A 259 -23.61 -10.19 -13.32
CA ALA A 259 -24.58 -9.63 -14.24
C ALA A 259 -25.98 -9.92 -13.67
N VAL A 260 -26.67 -8.88 -13.19
CA VAL A 260 -28.09 -8.97 -12.89
C VAL A 260 -28.79 -9.28 -14.22
N GLU A 261 -29.13 -10.55 -14.43
CA GLU A 261 -29.99 -10.92 -15.56
C GLU A 261 -31.29 -10.12 -15.43
N PRO A 262 -31.72 -9.38 -16.47
CA PRO A 262 -33.02 -8.75 -16.43
C PRO A 262 -34.05 -9.86 -16.31
N ALA A 263 -34.86 -9.82 -15.23
CA ALA A 263 -36.00 -10.71 -15.07
C ALA A 263 -36.82 -10.67 -16.37
N LYS A 264 -36.83 -11.79 -17.09
CA LYS A 264 -37.73 -11.96 -18.24
C LYS A 264 -39.14 -11.93 -17.66
N ASP A 265 -39.80 -10.79 -17.80
CA ASP A 265 -41.24 -10.69 -17.58
C ASP A 265 -41.92 -11.75 -18.43
N ALA A 266 -42.38 -12.81 -17.76
CA ALA A 266 -43.19 -13.83 -18.36
C ALA A 266 -44.50 -13.17 -18.81
N LYS A 267 -44.66 -12.99 -20.13
CA LYS A 267 -45.96 -12.83 -20.77
C LYS A 267 -46.90 -13.92 -20.23
N LYS A 268 -47.81 -13.55 -19.33
CA LYS A 268 -49.06 -14.29 -19.17
C LYS A 268 -50.00 -13.82 -20.28
N THR A 269 -50.04 -14.60 -21.35
CA THR A 269 -51.29 -14.85 -22.07
C THR A 269 -52.24 -15.54 -21.11
N ASP A 270 -53.38 -14.92 -20.86
CA ASP A 270 -54.71 -15.54 -20.78
C ASP A 270 -55.75 -14.45 -21.08
#